data_AF-A0A2V2RPB3-F1
#
_entry.id   AF-A0A2V2RPB3-F1
#
_cell.length_a   1.000
_cell.length_b   1.000
_cell.length_c   1.000
_cell.angle_alpha   90.00
_cell.angle_beta   90.00
_cell.angle_gamma   90.00
#
_symmetry.space_group_name_H-M   'P 1'
#
loop_
_entity.id
_entity.type
_entity.pdbx_description
1 polymer ?
#
loop_
_entity_poly.entity_id
_entity_poly.type
_entity_poly.pdbx_seq_one_letter_code
_entity_poly.pdbx_strand_id
1 'polypeptide(L)' 'IMRPGTLVSGNVTFSDGMSGTWQLDQQGRIGLIPSTEGYRPSQDDIQEFQIKLQDALHKAGY' A
#
# COMPACT_ATOMS: atom_id res chain seq x y z
N ILE A 1 10.34 9.88 3.43
CA ILE A 1 11.68 9.51 2.90
C ILE A 1 11.48 8.22 2.12
N MET A 2 11.69 8.23 0.80
CA MET A 2 11.62 7.01 0.00
C MET A 2 12.81 6.13 0.38
N ARG A 3 12.58 4.86 0.71
CA ARG A 3 13.66 3.93 1.08
C ARG A 3 14.42 3.55 -0.20
N PRO A 4 15.76 3.36 -0.15
CA PRO A 4 16.51 2.84 -1.30
C PRO A 4 15.86 1.57 -1.85
N GLY A 5 15.56 1.54 -3.16
CA GLY A 5 14.87 0.43 -3.83
C GLY A 5 13.34 0.55 -3.96
N THR A 6 12.72 1.60 -3.40
CA THR A 6 11.29 1.90 -3.60
C THR A 6 11.08 2.75 -4.86
N LEU A 7 10.20 2.32 -5.76
CA LEU A 7 9.75 3.10 -6.91
C LEU A 7 8.68 4.12 -6.52
N VAL A 8 7.66 3.67 -5.78
CA VAL A 8 6.51 4.49 -5.38
C VAL A 8 6.14 4.13 -3.95
N SER A 9 5.71 5.10 -3.16
CA SER A 9 5.12 4.84 -1.85
C SER A 9 3.98 5.79 -1.55
N GLY A 10 3.13 5.39 -0.61
CA GLY A 10 2.00 6.19 -0.17
C GLY A 10 1.50 5.74 1.19
N ASN A 11 0.40 6.36 1.62
CA ASN A 11 -0.30 5.96 2.84
C ASN A 11 -1.67 5.39 2.47
N VAL A 12 -2.19 4.53 3.33
CA VAL A 12 -3.54 3.97 3.25
C VAL A 12 -4.21 4.07 4.61
N THR A 13 -5.51 4.34 4.60
CA THR A 13 -6.40 4.20 5.76
C THR A 13 -7.46 3.18 5.38
N PHE A 14 -7.60 2.15 6.20
CA PHE A 14 -8.55 1.06 6.00
C PHE A 14 -9.92 1.41 6.58
N SER A 15 -10.93 0.58 6.27
CA SER A 15 -12.32 0.82 6.67
C SER A 15 -12.53 0.88 8.18
N ASP A 16 -11.66 0.22 8.95
CA ASP A 16 -11.63 0.25 10.41
C ASP A 16 -10.92 1.48 11.01
N GLY A 17 -10.44 2.39 10.16
CA GLY A 17 -9.72 3.60 10.55
C GLY A 17 -8.23 3.41 10.83
N MET A 18 -7.73 2.16 10.80
CA MET A 18 -6.31 1.89 10.94
C MET A 18 -5.56 2.29 9.67
N SER A 19 -4.28 2.62 9.79
CA SER A 19 -3.48 3.12 8.68
C SER A 19 -2.14 2.42 8.56
N GLY A 20 -1.50 2.65 7.41
CA GLY A 20 -0.17 2.14 7.14
C GLY A 20 0.47 2.86 5.96
N THR A 21 1.77 2.63 5.81
CA THR A 21 2.54 3.05 4.64
C THR A 21 2.68 1.86 3.70
N TRP A 22 2.45 2.06 2.42
CA TRP A 22 2.73 1.07 1.38
C TRP A 22 3.86 1.52 0.48
N GLN A 23 4.54 0.56 -0.13
CA GLN A 23 5.65 0.78 -1.04
C GLN A 23 5.64 -0.25 -2.18
N LEU A 24 5.93 0.22 -3.39
CA LEU A 24 6.17 -0.58 -4.59
C LEU A 24 7.67 -0.59 -4.87
N ASP A 25 8.28 -1.76 -4.97
CA ASP A 25 9.69 -1.89 -5.33
C ASP A 25 9.90 -2.05 -6.84
N GLN A 26 11.17 -2.05 -7.26
CA GLN A 26 11.56 -2.22 -8.68
C GLN A 26 11.18 -3.57 -9.29
N GLN A 27 10.83 -4.57 -8.49
CA GLN A 27 10.35 -5.87 -8.96
C GLN A 27 8.82 -5.90 -9.08
N GLY A 28 8.13 -4.78 -8.84
CA GLY A 28 6.68 -4.70 -8.85
C GLY A 28 6.02 -5.28 -7.59
N ARG A 29 6.80 -5.53 -6.52
CA ARG A 29 6.25 -6.07 -5.27
C ARG A 29 5.72 -4.95 -4.40
N ILE A 30 4.51 -5.14 -3.89
CA ILE A 30 3.87 -4.23 -2.95
C ILE A 30 4.11 -4.73 -1.53
N GLY A 31 4.71 -3.89 -0.69
CA GLY A 31 4.83 -4.10 0.75
C GLY A 31 3.91 -3.15 1.51
N LEU A 32 3.23 -3.65 2.55
CA LEU A 32 2.42 -2.87 3.47
C LEU A 32 3.05 -2.88 4.87
N ILE A 33 3.19 -1.70 5.47
CA ILE A 33 3.73 -1.49 6.81
C ILE A 33 2.63 -0.84 7.65
N PRO A 34 1.91 -1.62 8.48
CA PRO A 34 0.94 -1.09 9.44
C PRO A 34 1.56 -0.05 10.37
N SER A 35 0.80 1.01 10.69
CA SER A 35 1.19 1.96 11.74
C SER A 35 1.05 1.39 13.14
N THR A 36 0.22 0.37 13.31
CA THR A 36 0.00 -0.34 14.57
C THR A 36 0.66 -1.71 14.52
N GLU A 37 1.53 -2.01 15.49
CA GLU A 37 2.19 -3.30 15.58
C GLU A 37 1.17 -4.44 15.78
N GLY A 38 1.35 -5.54 15.04
CA GLY A 38 0.45 -6.69 15.10
C GLY A 38 -0.89 -6.51 14.37
N TYR A 39 -1.20 -5.30 13.87
CA TYR A 39 -2.39 -5.06 13.07
C TYR A 39 -2.32 -5.79 11.73
N ARG A 40 -3.44 -6.42 11.36
CA ARG A 40 -3.65 -7.08 10.08
C ARG A 40 -4.97 -6.58 9.53
N PRO A 41 -4.98 -5.87 8.39
CA PRO A 41 -6.22 -5.45 7.76
C PRO A 41 -7.08 -6.67 7.40
N SER A 42 -8.39 -6.45 7.28
CA SER A 42 -9.31 -7.48 6.82
C SER A 42 -9.00 -7.92 5.39
N GLN A 43 -9.45 -9.10 4.99
CA GLN A 43 -9.26 -9.56 3.60
C GLN A 43 -9.92 -8.61 2.59
N ASP A 44 -11.09 -8.08 2.93
CA ASP A 44 -11.84 -7.15 2.09
C ASP A 44 -11.09 -5.82 1.93
N ASP A 45 -10.53 -5.29 3.03
CA ASP A 45 -9.69 -4.09 3.00
C ASP A 45 -8.45 -4.27 2.13
N ILE A 46 -7.79 -5.43 2.21
CA ILE A 46 -6.62 -5.74 1.37
C ILE A 46 -7.02 -5.82 -0.10
N GLN A 47 -8.15 -6.46 -0.42
CA GLN A 47 -8.63 -6.58 -1.80
C GLN A 47 -8.97 -5.20 -2.38
N GLU A 48 -9.71 -4.38 -1.64
CA GLU A 48 -10.08 -3.02 -2.06
C GLU A 48 -8.84 -2.14 -2.24
N PHE A 49 -7.88 -2.23 -1.31
CA PHE A 49 -6.60 -1.55 -1.42
C PHE A 49 -5.84 -1.94 -2.70
N GLN A 50 -5.75 -3.24 -3.02
CA GLN A 50 -5.07 -3.71 -4.22
C GLN A 50 -5.71 -3.17 -5.50
N ILE A 51 -7.05 -3.18 -5.57
CA ILE A 51 -7.80 -2.65 -6.73
C ILE A 51 -7.53 -1.15 -6.91
N LYS A 52 -7.67 -0.37 -5.83
CA LYS A 52 -7.44 1.08 -5.87
C LYS A 52 -5.99 1.43 -6.20
N LEU A 53 -5.04 0.68 -5.65
CA LEU A 53 -3.63 0.89 -5.92
C LEU A 53 -3.29 0.62 -7.39
N GLN A 54 -3.82 -0.47 -7.98
CA GLN A 54 -3.60 -0.77 -9.39
C GLN A 54 -4.15 0.34 -10.30
N ASP A 55 -5.36 0.84 -10.03
CA ASP A 55 -5.94 1.96 -10.77
C ASP A 55 -5.11 3.24 -10.63
N ALA A 56 -4.63 3.54 -9.41
CA ALA A 56 -3.77 4.70 -9.16
C ALA A 56 -2.42 4.61 -9.89
N LEU A 57 -1.79 3.44 -9.90
CA LEU A 57 -0.52 3.19 -10.62
C LEU A 57 -0.72 3.32 -12.13
N HIS A 58 -1.79 2.75 -12.68
CA HIS A 58 -2.12 2.86 -14.09
C HIS A 58 -2.35 4.31 -14.51
N LYS A 59 -3.08 5.09 -13.71
CA LYS A 59 -3.28 6.53 -13.94
C LYS A 59 -1.99 7.35 -13.87
N ALA A 60 -1.03 6.92 -13.06
CA ALA A 60 0.27 7.56 -12.93
C ALA A 60 1.30 7.11 -13.99
N GLY A 61 0.97 6.11 -14.82
CA GLY A 61 1.83 5.63 -15.90
C GLY A 61 2.92 4.65 -15.48
N TYR A 62 2.71 3.92 -14.37
CA TYR A 62 3.57 2.82 -13.93
C TYR A 62 3.20 1.48 -14.56
#